data_AF-A0A6G3QFR4-F1
#
_entry.id   AF-A0A6G3QFR4-F1
#
_cell.length_a   1.000
_cell.length_b   1.000
_cell.length_c   1.000
_cell.angle_alpha   90.00
_cell.angle_beta   90.00
_cell.angle_gamma   90.00
#
_symmetry.space_group_name_H-M   'P 1'
#
loop_
_entity.id
_entity.type
_entity.pdbx_description
1 polymer ?
#
loop_
_entity_poly.entity_id
_entity_poly.type
_entity_poly.pdbx_seq_one_letter_code
_entity_poly.pdbx_strand_id
1 'polypeptide(L)'
;MTTTAKDTAHEDRAQVAPSTGTEALVASVWCELLGVEVGMTDNFFELGGHSLMATQAVFQLADRTGTFLELEAFFDLGTVAGIAAEIDRLREARPTAAASTASGVYEEEL
;
A
#
# COMPACT_ATOMS: atom_id res chain seq x y z
N MET A 1 5.50 12.77 -44.40
CA MET A 1 5.10 13.48 -43.17
C MET A 1 3.58 13.42 -43.08
N THR A 2 3.04 12.48 -42.33
CA THR A 2 1.65 12.53 -41.86
C THR A 2 1.66 12.02 -40.42
N THR A 3 1.42 12.97 -39.53
CA THR A 3 1.29 12.84 -38.07
C THR A 3 0.17 11.86 -37.72
N THR A 4 0.51 10.73 -37.09
CA THR A 4 -0.47 9.92 -36.36
C THR A 4 -0.70 10.59 -35.02
N ALA A 5 -1.84 11.29 -34.92
CA ALA A 5 -2.35 11.79 -33.66
C ALA A 5 -2.63 10.61 -32.73
N LYS A 6 -2.06 10.67 -31.52
CA LYS A 6 -2.33 9.75 -30.43
C LYS A 6 -3.69 10.15 -29.85
N ASP A 7 -4.76 9.74 -30.50
CA ASP A 7 -6.11 9.80 -29.92
C ASP A 7 -6.16 8.73 -28.83
N THR A 8 -5.78 9.13 -27.61
CA THR A 8 -6.03 8.35 -26.40
C THR A 8 -7.21 9.04 -25.74
N ALA A 9 -8.42 8.70 -26.20
CA ALA A 9 -9.63 8.96 -25.45
C ALA A 9 -9.53 8.13 -24.16
N HIS A 10 -8.99 8.73 -23.10
CA HIS A 10 -9.14 8.19 -21.76
C HIS A 10 -10.54 8.56 -21.31
N GLU A 11 -11.46 7.61 -21.44
CA GLU A 11 -12.81 7.73 -20.91
C GLU A 11 -12.74 8.10 -19.43
N ASP A 12 -13.66 8.98 -19.04
CA ASP A 12 -13.89 9.63 -17.75
C ASP A 12 -14.00 8.67 -16.55
N ARG A 13 -12.93 7.90 -16.27
CA ARG A 13 -12.65 7.40 -14.93
C ARG A 13 -12.21 8.65 -14.18
N ALA A 14 -13.06 9.17 -13.30
CA ALA A 14 -12.67 10.21 -12.36
C ALA A 14 -11.47 9.71 -11.54
N GLN A 15 -10.25 9.93 -12.06
CA GLN A 15 -8.98 9.63 -11.41
C GLN A 15 -8.86 10.63 -10.26
N VAL A 16 -9.46 10.27 -9.13
CA VAL A 16 -9.30 11.02 -7.90
C VAL A 16 -7.85 10.84 -7.48
N ALA A 17 -7.13 11.95 -7.39
CA ALA A 17 -5.76 11.95 -6.90
C ALA A 17 -5.73 11.47 -5.43
N PRO A 18 -4.66 10.78 -5.02
CA PRO A 18 -4.49 10.38 -3.62
C PRO A 18 -4.59 11.62 -2.71
N SER A 19 -5.51 11.56 -1.76
CA SER A 19 -5.89 12.64 -0.86
C SER A 19 -5.20 12.53 0.50
N THR A 20 -4.70 11.33 0.86
CA THR A 20 -3.95 11.09 2.10
C THR A 20 -2.48 10.74 1.85
N GLY A 21 -1.62 10.96 2.85
CA GLY A 21 -0.19 10.61 2.75
C GLY A 21 0.04 9.11 2.54
N THR A 22 -0.80 8.26 3.16
CA THR A 22 -0.74 6.81 2.99
C THR A 22 -1.19 6.41 1.59
N GLU A 23 -2.25 7.00 1.04
CA GLU A 23 -2.67 6.78 -0.36
C GLU A 23 -1.58 7.16 -1.36
N ALA A 24 -0.88 8.28 -1.16
CA ALA A 24 0.19 8.71 -2.06
C ALA A 24 1.40 7.74 -2.02
N LEU A 25 1.74 7.25 -0.83
CA LEU A 25 2.80 6.25 -0.64
C LEU A 25 2.44 4.94 -1.34
N VAL A 26 1.20 4.51 -1.16
CA VAL A 26 0.60 3.34 -1.81
C VAL A 26 0.66 3.55 -3.33
N ALA A 27 0.05 4.58 -3.91
CA ALA A 27 0.12 4.86 -5.34
C ALA A 27 1.56 4.88 -5.90
N SER A 28 2.53 5.45 -5.17
CA SER A 28 3.96 5.43 -5.55
C SER A 28 4.51 4.01 -5.70
N VAL A 29 4.25 3.12 -4.74
CA VAL A 29 4.72 1.72 -4.81
C VAL A 29 4.13 1.00 -6.02
N TRP A 30 2.85 1.26 -6.35
CA TRP A 30 2.23 0.67 -7.54
C TRP A 30 2.86 1.23 -8.82
N CYS A 31 3.08 2.54 -8.90
CA CYS A 31 3.74 3.18 -10.04
C CYS A 31 5.14 2.60 -10.28
N GLU A 32 5.91 2.38 -9.21
CA GLU A 32 7.26 1.79 -9.27
C GLU A 32 7.24 0.32 -9.74
N LEU A 33 6.24 -0.46 -9.33
CA LEU A 33 6.14 -1.89 -9.67
C LEU A 33 5.50 -2.15 -11.04
N LEU A 34 4.50 -1.37 -11.42
CA LEU A 34 3.68 -1.57 -12.62
C LEU A 34 4.10 -0.68 -13.78
N GLY A 35 4.84 0.41 -13.53
CA GLY A 35 5.31 1.33 -14.55
C GLY A 35 4.21 2.17 -15.21
N VAL A 36 3.08 2.35 -14.53
CA VAL A 36 1.92 3.13 -14.99
C VAL A 36 1.57 4.22 -13.98
N GLU A 37 0.82 5.23 -14.42
CA GLU A 37 0.22 6.21 -13.52
C GLU A 37 -0.96 5.58 -12.77
N VAL A 38 -1.06 5.83 -11.46
CA VAL A 38 -2.01 5.16 -10.57
C VAL A 38 -2.80 6.18 -9.77
N GLY A 39 -4.12 6.12 -9.87
CA GLY A 39 -5.08 6.88 -9.08
C GLY A 39 -5.55 6.15 -7.82
N MET A 40 -6.30 6.85 -6.97
CA MET A 40 -6.77 6.37 -5.67
C MET A 40 -7.68 5.12 -5.76
N THR A 41 -8.47 5.01 -6.83
CA THR A 41 -9.43 3.92 -7.00
C THR A 41 -8.89 2.78 -7.85
N ASP A 42 -7.67 2.90 -8.35
CA ASP A 42 -7.12 1.88 -9.24
C ASP A 42 -6.75 0.62 -8.46
N ASN A 43 -7.14 -0.50 -9.04
CA ASN A 43 -6.90 -1.81 -8.48
C ASN A 43 -5.59 -2.40 -9.03
N PHE A 44 -4.74 -2.89 -8.13
CA PHE A 44 -3.44 -3.48 -8.46
C PHE A 44 -3.53 -4.58 -9.53
N PHE A 45 -4.54 -5.45 -9.44
CA PHE A 45 -4.71 -6.59 -10.33
C PHE A 45 -5.31 -6.19 -11.67
N GLU A 46 -6.18 -5.17 -11.70
CA GLU A 46 -6.70 -4.60 -12.94
C GLU A 46 -5.59 -3.91 -13.75
N LEU A 47 -4.59 -3.35 -13.08
CA LEU A 47 -3.43 -2.72 -13.69
C LEU A 47 -2.35 -3.73 -14.15
N GLY A 48 -2.60 -5.04 -14.02
CA GLY A 48 -1.68 -6.10 -14.45
C GLY A 48 -0.73 -6.62 -13.37
N GLY A 49 -0.95 -6.24 -12.11
CA GLY A 49 -0.23 -6.79 -10.97
C GLY A 49 -0.52 -8.28 -10.74
N HIS A 50 0.48 -9.01 -10.24
CA HIS A 50 0.39 -10.45 -9.98
C HIS A 50 1.01 -10.82 -8.63
N SER A 51 0.86 -12.08 -8.21
CA SER A 51 1.22 -12.53 -6.85
C SER A 51 2.64 -12.18 -6.41
N LEU A 52 3.65 -12.36 -7.28
CA LEU A 52 5.03 -11.97 -6.94
C LEU A 52 5.18 -10.45 -6.69
N MET A 53 4.57 -9.62 -7.54
CA MET A 53 4.58 -8.16 -7.33
C MET A 53 3.75 -7.76 -6.11
N ALA A 54 2.64 -8.45 -5.82
CA ALA A 54 1.84 -8.21 -4.62
C ALA A 54 2.66 -8.47 -3.34
N THR A 55 3.40 -9.59 -3.30
CA THR A 55 4.35 -9.87 -2.21
C THR A 55 5.41 -8.78 -2.09
N GLN A 56 5.98 -8.31 -3.20
CA GLN A 56 6.95 -7.21 -3.20
C GLN A 56 6.33 -5.91 -2.70
N ALA A 57 5.10 -5.60 -3.12
CA ALA A 57 4.35 -4.42 -2.68
C ALA A 57 4.14 -4.45 -1.17
N VAL A 58 3.68 -5.57 -0.62
CA VAL A 58 3.48 -5.76 0.83
C VAL A 58 4.77 -5.50 1.61
N PHE A 59 5.92 -6.03 1.16
CA PHE A 59 7.19 -5.78 1.83
C PHE A 59 7.65 -4.32 1.74
N GLN A 60 7.50 -3.67 0.57
CA GLN A 60 7.85 -2.26 0.42
C GLN A 60 6.94 -1.34 1.24
N LEU A 61 5.65 -1.64 1.32
CA LEU A 61 4.71 -0.90 2.17
C LEU A 61 5.06 -1.08 3.64
N ALA A 62 5.42 -2.29 4.06
CA ALA A 62 5.84 -2.54 5.44
C ALA A 62 7.11 -1.76 5.81
N ASP A 63 8.09 -1.71 4.92
CA ASP A 63 9.32 -0.93 5.12
C ASP A 63 9.05 0.57 5.25
N ARG A 64 8.21 1.12 4.36
CA ARG A 64 7.90 2.57 4.32
C ARG A 64 6.93 3.03 5.41
N THR A 65 6.03 2.16 5.87
CA THR A 65 4.96 2.52 6.83
C THR A 65 5.20 1.97 8.24
N GLY A 66 6.12 1.01 8.39
CA GLY A 66 6.34 0.26 9.62
C GLY A 66 5.21 -0.70 9.97
N THR A 67 4.27 -0.95 9.05
CA THR A 67 3.07 -1.79 9.25
C THR A 67 3.03 -2.88 8.20
N PHE A 68 3.04 -4.13 8.64
CA PHE A 68 2.88 -5.27 7.74
C PHE A 68 1.39 -5.49 7.44
N LEU A 69 1.04 -5.44 6.14
CA LEU A 69 -0.28 -5.80 5.65
C LEU A 69 -0.27 -7.28 5.27
N GLU A 70 -1.26 -8.04 5.73
CA GLU A 70 -1.39 -9.44 5.34
C GLU A 70 -1.73 -9.58 3.85
N LEU A 71 -1.16 -10.60 3.20
CA LEU A 71 -1.36 -10.80 1.77
C LEU A 71 -2.83 -11.09 1.43
N GLU A 72 -3.57 -11.78 2.30
CA GLU A 72 -5.01 -12.01 2.15
C GLU A 72 -5.78 -10.67 2.07
N ALA A 73 -5.54 -9.78 3.04
CA ALA A 73 -6.14 -8.44 3.03
C ALA A 73 -5.73 -7.63 1.79
N PHE A 74 -4.50 -7.79 1.29
CA PHE A 74 -4.07 -7.15 0.05
C PHE A 74 -4.91 -7.59 -1.15
N PHE A 75 -5.19 -8.90 -1.27
CA PHE A 75 -6.03 -9.44 -2.34
C PHE A 75 -7.49 -8.98 -2.23
N ASP A 76 -8.02 -8.92 -1.02
CA ASP A 76 -9.41 -8.51 -0.78
C ASP A 76 -9.67 -7.03 -1.09
N LEU A 77 -8.73 -6.15 -0.72
CA LEU A 77 -8.88 -4.71 -0.87
C LEU A 77 -8.51 -4.25 -2.28
N GLY A 78 -7.34 -4.69 -2.78
CA GLY A 78 -6.82 -4.50 -4.14
C GLY A 78 -6.59 -3.07 -4.64
N THR A 79 -7.29 -2.06 -4.10
CA THR A 79 -7.28 -0.66 -4.52
C THR A 79 -6.35 0.18 -3.65
N VAL A 80 -5.83 1.28 -4.20
CA VAL A 80 -4.98 2.21 -3.44
C VAL A 80 -5.70 2.71 -2.17
N ALA A 81 -6.95 3.17 -2.30
CA ALA A 81 -7.75 3.63 -1.15
C ALA A 81 -7.99 2.52 -0.11
N GLY A 82 -8.36 1.32 -0.56
CA GLY A 82 -8.64 0.20 0.35
C GLY A 82 -7.41 -0.19 1.15
N ILE A 83 -6.26 -0.35 0.48
CA ILE A 83 -5.00 -0.71 1.12
C ILE A 83 -4.52 0.39 2.08
N ALA A 84 -4.60 1.65 1.67
CA ALA A 84 -4.19 2.77 2.51
C ALA A 84 -5.03 2.86 3.79
N ALA A 85 -6.36 2.71 3.67
CA ALA A 85 -7.26 2.72 4.82
C ALA A 85 -6.95 1.58 5.80
N GLU A 86 -6.63 0.38 5.31
CA GLU A 86 -6.28 -0.75 6.17
C GLU A 86 -4.94 -0.57 6.87
N ILE A 87 -3.93 -0.01 6.18
CA ILE A 87 -2.65 0.35 6.79
C ILE A 87 -2.87 1.36 7.93
N ASP A 88 -3.67 2.40 7.70
CA ASP A 88 -3.95 3.42 8.72
C ASP A 88 -4.73 2.82 9.90
N ARG A 89 -5.69 1.93 9.65
CA ARG A 89 -6.40 1.17 10.69
C ARG A 89 -5.44 0.34 11.54
N LEU A 90 -4.51 -0.38 10.93
CA LEU A 90 -3.51 -1.20 11.64
C LEU A 90 -2.52 -0.35 12.45
N ARG A 91 -2.22 0.88 12.00
CA ARG A 91 -1.39 1.83 12.76
C ARG A 91 -2.11 2.36 13.98
N GLU A 92 -3.40 2.72 13.83
CA GLU A 92 -4.23 3.17 14.95
C GLU A 92 -4.52 2.04 15.94
N ALA A 93 -4.70 0.81 15.46
CA ALA A 93 -4.89 -0.40 16.28
C ALA A 93 -3.62 -0.89 16.99
N ARG A 94 -2.48 -0.23 16.78
CA ARG A 94 -1.29 -0.33 17.64
C ARG A 94 -1.20 0.81 18.68
N PRO A 95 -2.22 1.13 19.50
CA PRO A 95 -1.99 2.02 20.62
C PRO A 95 -1.36 1.19 21.76
N THR A 96 -0.10 1.50 22.09
CA THR A 96 0.45 1.24 23.43
C THR A 96 0.77 -0.21 23.82
N ALA A 97 1.46 -1.00 22.99
CA ALA A 97 2.19 -2.19 23.50
C ALA A 97 3.62 -1.86 23.99
N ALA A 98 4.12 -0.64 23.76
CA ALA A 98 5.49 -0.24 24.10
C ALA A 98 5.66 0.36 25.51
N ALA A 99 4.63 0.35 26.36
CA ALA A 99 4.70 0.88 27.72
C ALA A 99 4.24 -0.14 28.79
N SER A 100 4.73 -1.37 28.71
CA SER A 100 4.65 -2.41 29.76
C SER A 100 5.51 -3.58 29.25
N THR A 101 6.70 -3.94 29.73
CA THR A 101 7.31 -3.93 31.06
C THR A 101 8.83 -3.97 30.88
N ALA A 102 9.54 -2.96 31.39
CA ALA A 102 10.83 -3.18 31.99
C ALA A 102 10.58 -3.45 33.48
N SER A 103 10.55 -4.72 33.90
CA SER A 103 11.01 -5.16 35.23
C SER A 103 10.84 -6.68 35.34
N GLY A 104 11.96 -7.37 35.51
CA GLY A 104 12.03 -8.83 35.61
C GLY A 104 13.49 -9.22 35.81
N VAL A 105 13.99 -8.82 36.97
CA VAL A 105 15.33 -9.01 37.49
C VAL A 105 15.82 -10.46 37.28
N TYR A 106 17.03 -10.62 36.75
CA TYR A 106 17.76 -11.89 36.86
C TYR A 106 18.37 -11.94 38.28
N GLU A 107 17.60 -12.37 39.27
CA GLU A 107 18.17 -12.77 40.57
C GLU A 107 18.48 -14.27 40.56
N GLU A 108 19.79 -14.55 40.61
CA GLU A 108 20.52 -15.58 41.36
C GLU A 108 19.88 -16.96 41.64
N GLU A 109 20.55 -18.04 41.21
CA GLU A 109 20.80 -19.21 42.07
C GLU A 109 22.18 -19.84 41.75
N LEU A 110 23.12 -19.59 42.68
CA LEU A 110 24.23 -20.42 43.21
C LEU A 110 25.22 -21.14 42.26
#